data_AF-A0A291G9Z5-F1
#
_entry.id   AF-A0A291G9Z5-F1
#
_cell.length_a   1.000
_cell.length_b   1.000
_cell.length_c   1.000
_cell.angle_alpha   90.00
_cell.angle_beta   90.00
_cell.angle_gamma   90.00
#
_symmetry.space_group_name_H-M   'P 1'
#
loop_
_entity.id
_entity.type
_entity.pdbx_description
1 polymer ?
#
loop_
_entity_poly.entity_id
_entity_poly.type
_entity_poly.pdbx_seq_one_letter_code
_entity_poly.pdbx_strand_id
1 'polypeptide(L)'
;MFKIARRTLLSLTLAAAAFPALAVEMGDDGLHKTPWQRDTFKDLREDLAEANAEGKRLVVMVEQRGCIYCKKMHEEVYPDPEITQMIEENFFVIQINMFGDVEVTDFDGETLPEKDMVQKWGVLFTPTNLYFPEEVPEGVSAKDAAVSTVPGAFGKLTTYNMMQWVLDHGYDGDEPFQKYHARQVVLQQERGKLKVSN
;
A
#
# COMPACT_ATOMS: atom_id res chain seq x y z
N MET A 1 13.14 14.30 74.67
CA MET A 1 13.83 13.33 73.79
C MET A 1 13.00 13.16 72.51
N PHE A 2 13.33 13.91 71.45
CA PHE A 2 12.63 13.85 70.17
C PHE A 2 13.11 12.64 69.36
N LYS A 3 12.19 11.76 68.95
CA LYS A 3 12.47 10.59 68.10
C LYS A 3 12.62 11.03 66.65
N ILE A 4 13.76 10.69 66.05
CA ILE A 4 14.10 10.91 64.63
C ILE A 4 13.24 9.98 63.77
N ALA A 5 12.37 10.55 62.94
CA ALA A 5 11.64 9.82 61.91
C ALA A 5 12.56 9.58 60.71
N ARG A 6 12.97 8.32 60.51
CA ARG A 6 13.67 7.84 59.30
C ARG A 6 12.71 7.97 58.11
N ARG A 7 12.96 8.94 57.23
CA ARG A 7 12.31 9.03 55.92
C ARG A 7 12.99 8.05 54.97
N THR A 8 12.36 6.91 54.73
CA THR A 8 12.74 5.99 53.66
C THR A 8 12.25 6.58 52.34
N LEU A 9 13.15 7.12 51.52
CA LEU A 9 12.86 7.49 50.14
C LEU A 9 12.81 6.22 49.29
N LEU A 10 11.61 5.84 48.85
CA LEU A 10 11.44 4.83 47.80
C LEU A 10 11.73 5.52 46.45
N SER A 11 12.87 5.20 45.84
CA SER A 11 13.19 5.61 44.48
C SER A 11 12.36 4.77 43.50
N LEU A 12 11.37 5.38 42.86
CA LEU A 12 10.59 4.76 41.79
C LEU A 12 11.39 4.87 40.48
N THR A 13 12.11 3.82 40.10
CA THR A 13 12.79 3.74 38.80
C THR A 13 11.75 3.58 37.70
N LEU A 14 11.50 4.65 36.95
CA LEU A 14 10.65 4.63 35.77
C LEU A 14 11.39 3.87 34.65
N ALA A 15 11.07 2.59 34.45
CA ALA A 15 11.55 1.83 33.32
C ALA A 15 10.90 2.41 32.05
N ALA A 16 11.65 3.21 31.30
CA ALA A 16 11.25 3.65 29.97
C ALA A 16 11.19 2.41 29.06
N ALA A 17 9.98 1.94 28.75
CA ALA A 17 9.77 0.95 27.71
C ALA A 17 10.14 1.61 26.37
N ALA A 18 11.37 1.37 25.91
CA ALA A 18 11.77 1.65 24.54
C ALA A 18 10.97 0.69 23.65
N PHE A 19 9.89 1.19 23.05
CA PHE A 19 9.27 0.50 21.92
C PHE A 19 10.32 0.46 20.80
N PRO A 20 10.75 -0.71 20.32
CA PRO A 20 11.61 -0.76 19.16
C PRO A 20 10.84 -0.10 18.02
N ALA A 21 11.41 0.95 17.44
CA ALA A 21 10.97 1.41 16.14
C ALA A 21 11.13 0.21 15.21
N LEU A 22 10.02 -0.34 14.72
CA LEU A 22 10.04 -1.33 13.65
C LEU A 22 10.62 -0.60 12.45
N ALA A 23 11.91 -0.77 12.21
CA ALA A 23 12.53 -0.29 10.99
C ALA A 23 11.82 -0.99 9.83
N VAL A 24 11.30 -0.21 8.89
CA VAL A 24 10.75 -0.77 7.64
C VAL A 24 11.86 -1.57 6.99
N GLU A 25 11.58 -2.85 6.73
CA GLU A 25 12.53 -3.74 6.09
C GLU A 25 12.86 -3.20 4.70
N MET A 26 14.14 -3.23 4.34
CA MET A 26 14.63 -2.83 3.03
C MET A 26 15.19 -4.06 2.34
N GLY A 27 14.73 -4.33 1.13
CA GLY A 27 15.27 -5.41 0.30
C GLY A 27 16.63 -5.06 -0.29
N ASP A 28 17.29 -6.07 -0.87
CA ASP A 28 18.57 -5.90 -1.57
C ASP A 28 18.47 -4.98 -2.80
N ASP A 29 17.26 -4.84 -3.36
CA ASP A 29 16.90 -3.89 -4.42
C ASP A 29 16.80 -2.43 -3.92
N GLY A 30 16.85 -2.21 -2.61
CA GLY A 30 16.70 -0.92 -1.97
C GLY A 30 15.26 -0.41 -1.92
N LEU A 31 14.28 -1.29 -2.12
CA LEU A 31 12.85 -1.01 -1.93
C LEU A 31 12.39 -1.41 -0.54
N HIS A 32 11.32 -0.76 -0.07
CA HIS A 32 10.68 -1.09 1.20
C HIS A 32 9.89 -2.38 1.06
N LYS A 33 10.00 -3.27 2.05
CA LYS A 33 9.37 -4.60 2.06
C LYS A 33 8.35 -4.71 3.18
N THR A 34 7.30 -5.46 2.91
CA THR A 34 6.22 -5.79 3.85
C THR A 34 5.79 -7.24 3.68
N PRO A 35 5.28 -7.90 4.74
CA PRO A 35 4.87 -9.30 4.65
C PRO A 35 3.72 -9.58 3.68
N TRP A 36 2.91 -8.56 3.36
CA TRP A 36 1.75 -8.71 2.48
C TRP A 36 2.09 -8.54 0.98
N GLN A 37 3.29 -8.07 0.66
CA GLN A 37 3.78 -8.06 -0.73
C GLN A 37 4.09 -9.47 -1.19
N ARG A 38 3.73 -9.75 -2.44
CA ARG A 38 3.89 -11.04 -3.08
C ARG A 38 5.17 -11.08 -3.90
N ASP A 39 5.94 -12.13 -3.67
CA ASP A 39 7.13 -12.45 -4.46
C ASP A 39 6.72 -13.48 -5.51
N THR A 40 6.60 -13.03 -6.75
CA THR A 40 6.11 -13.82 -7.88
C THR A 40 7.05 -13.66 -9.07
N PHE A 41 6.80 -14.42 -10.14
CA PHE A 41 7.52 -14.25 -11.40
C PHE A 41 7.09 -13.01 -12.20
N LYS A 42 6.18 -12.19 -11.66
CA LYS A 42 5.66 -10.96 -12.29
C LYS A 42 5.02 -11.23 -13.66
N ASP A 43 4.36 -12.37 -13.79
CA ASP A 43 3.47 -12.64 -14.91
C ASP A 43 2.06 -12.20 -14.50
N LEU A 44 1.59 -11.10 -15.08
CA LEU A 44 0.35 -10.47 -14.63
C LEU A 44 -0.87 -11.38 -14.83
N ARG A 45 -0.85 -12.30 -15.81
CA ARG A 45 -1.95 -13.24 -16.03
C ARG A 45 -1.98 -14.29 -14.92
N GLU A 46 -0.82 -14.82 -14.55
CA GLU A 46 -0.69 -15.75 -13.43
C GLU A 46 -1.01 -15.06 -12.10
N ASP A 47 -0.46 -13.87 -11.87
CA ASP A 47 -0.68 -13.07 -10.66
C ASP A 47 -2.17 -12.72 -10.48
N LEU A 48 -2.88 -12.36 -11.55
CA LEU A 48 -4.33 -12.11 -11.50
C LEU A 48 -5.12 -13.38 -11.20
N ALA A 49 -4.74 -14.51 -11.80
CA ALA A 49 -5.40 -15.79 -11.56
C ALA A 49 -5.23 -16.25 -10.10
N GLU A 50 -4.03 -16.08 -9.53
CA GLU A 50 -3.76 -16.37 -8.12
C GLU A 50 -4.52 -15.42 -7.18
N ALA A 51 -4.50 -14.12 -7.48
CA ALA A 51 -5.27 -13.12 -6.74
C ALA A 51 -6.76 -13.50 -6.69
N ASN A 52 -7.35 -13.83 -7.83
CA ASN A 52 -8.75 -14.26 -7.92
C ASN A 52 -9.01 -15.56 -7.15
N ALA A 53 -8.08 -16.53 -7.19
CA ALA A 53 -8.21 -17.77 -6.43
C ALA A 53 -8.17 -17.53 -4.90
N GLU A 54 -7.45 -16.52 -4.43
CA GLU A 54 -7.48 -16.05 -3.04
C GLU A 54 -8.68 -15.14 -2.73
N GLY A 55 -9.49 -14.77 -3.72
CA GLY A 55 -10.58 -13.81 -3.56
C GLY A 55 -10.11 -12.37 -3.37
N LYS A 56 -8.94 -12.02 -3.91
CA LYS A 56 -8.25 -10.74 -3.76
C LYS A 56 -8.16 -9.98 -5.08
N ARG A 57 -8.01 -8.66 -4.98
CA ARG A 57 -7.76 -7.77 -6.11
C ARG A 57 -6.26 -7.59 -6.34
N LEU A 58 -5.82 -7.75 -7.59
CA LEU A 58 -4.43 -7.51 -7.96
C LEU A 58 -4.13 -6.01 -7.91
N VAL A 59 -2.98 -5.67 -7.32
CA VAL A 59 -2.38 -4.34 -7.34
C VAL A 59 -0.93 -4.44 -7.76
N VAL A 60 -0.56 -3.64 -8.76
CA VAL A 60 0.84 -3.41 -9.13
C VAL A 60 1.30 -2.13 -8.45
N MET A 61 2.28 -2.25 -7.56
CA MET A 61 2.88 -1.14 -6.82
C MET A 61 4.26 -0.82 -7.37
N VAL A 62 4.38 0.30 -8.09
CA VAL A 62 5.65 0.76 -8.67
C VAL A 62 6.39 1.66 -7.67
N GLU A 63 7.60 1.28 -7.29
CA GLU A 63 8.47 2.02 -6.36
C GLU A 63 9.88 2.18 -6.91
N GLN A 64 10.69 3.03 -6.26
CA GLN A 64 12.10 3.21 -6.60
C GLN A 64 12.94 3.36 -5.34
N ARG A 65 14.22 2.99 -5.44
CA ARG A 65 15.21 3.17 -4.37
C ARG A 65 15.34 4.64 -3.97
N GLY A 66 15.38 4.90 -2.66
CA GLY A 66 15.59 6.25 -2.12
C GLY A 66 14.38 7.19 -2.24
N CYS A 67 13.22 6.67 -2.63
CA CYS A 67 11.98 7.41 -2.74
C CYS A 67 11.43 7.83 -1.36
N ILE A 68 11.50 9.13 -1.04
CA ILE A 68 11.00 9.67 0.25
C ILE A 68 9.48 9.49 0.42
N TYR A 69 8.73 9.46 -0.69
CA TYR A 69 7.28 9.27 -0.68
C TYR A 69 6.89 7.82 -0.43
N CYS A 70 7.65 6.89 -1.00
CA CYS A 70 7.50 5.46 -0.78
C CYS A 70 7.80 5.14 0.69
N LYS A 71 8.93 5.69 1.21
CA LYS A 71 9.27 5.64 2.64
C LYS A 71 8.12 6.13 3.52
N LYS A 72 7.55 7.30 3.22
CA LYS A 72 6.40 7.84 3.97
C LYS A 72 5.21 6.87 3.97
N MET A 73 4.88 6.28 2.82
CA MET A 73 3.78 5.32 2.75
C MET A 73 4.05 4.11 3.66
N HIS A 74 5.24 3.51 3.58
CA HIS A 74 5.61 2.34 4.36
C HIS A 74 5.85 2.60 5.85
N GLU A 75 6.14 3.84 6.27
CA GLU A 75 6.35 4.19 7.69
C GLU A 75 5.09 4.75 8.37
N GLU A 76 4.23 5.45 7.64
CA GLU A 76 3.15 6.24 8.23
C GLU A 76 1.75 5.83 7.78
N VAL A 77 1.59 5.30 6.56
CA VAL A 77 0.28 5.04 5.96
C VAL A 77 -0.07 3.56 5.96
N TYR A 78 0.72 2.73 5.29
CA TYR A 78 0.50 1.29 5.22
C TYR A 78 0.53 0.59 6.57
N PRO A 79 1.35 1.00 7.57
CA PRO A 79 1.32 0.39 8.91
C PRO A 79 0.08 0.71 9.74
N ASP A 80 -0.82 1.59 9.28
CA ASP A 80 -2.06 1.83 10.00
C ASP A 80 -2.89 0.53 10.05
N PRO A 81 -3.33 0.06 11.24
CA PRO A 81 -3.94 -1.26 11.37
C PRO A 81 -5.13 -1.51 10.44
N GLU A 82 -5.97 -0.51 10.18
CA GLU A 82 -7.13 -0.67 9.28
C GLU A 82 -6.69 -0.80 7.81
N ILE A 83 -5.59 -0.14 7.44
CA ILE A 83 -5.01 -0.18 6.09
C ILE A 83 -4.26 -1.50 5.90
N THR A 84 -3.39 -1.90 6.84
CA THR A 84 -2.70 -3.20 6.80
C THR A 84 -3.69 -4.34 6.66
N GLN A 85 -4.73 -4.35 7.51
CA GLN A 85 -5.76 -5.39 7.48
C GLN A 85 -6.48 -5.42 6.12
N MET A 86 -6.88 -4.25 5.61
CA MET A 86 -7.52 -4.16 4.30
C MET A 86 -6.64 -4.72 3.19
N ILE A 87 -5.35 -4.42 3.19
CA ILE A 87 -4.39 -4.93 2.20
C ILE A 87 -4.27 -6.46 2.34
N GLU A 88 -3.98 -6.97 3.53
CA GLU A 88 -3.76 -8.40 3.78
C GLU A 88 -4.97 -9.27 3.40
N GLU A 89 -6.18 -8.80 3.72
CA GLU A 89 -7.42 -9.53 3.48
C GLU A 89 -7.87 -9.46 2.02
N ASN A 90 -7.67 -8.33 1.33
CA ASN A 90 -8.38 -8.05 0.07
C ASN A 90 -7.47 -7.82 -1.15
N PHE A 91 -6.15 -7.64 -0.97
CA PHE A 91 -5.27 -7.27 -2.07
C PHE A 91 -4.09 -8.23 -2.23
N PHE A 92 -3.83 -8.59 -3.48
CA PHE A 92 -2.65 -9.31 -3.92
C PHE A 92 -1.70 -8.27 -4.51
N VAL A 93 -0.69 -7.86 -3.76
CA VAL A 93 0.18 -6.74 -4.16
C VAL A 93 1.52 -7.26 -4.65
N ILE A 94 1.82 -7.02 -5.92
CA ILE A 94 3.16 -7.22 -6.47
C ILE A 94 3.90 -5.88 -6.54
N GLN A 95 5.19 -5.88 -6.20
CA GLN A 95 6.03 -4.69 -6.24
C GLN A 95 6.87 -4.69 -7.52
N ILE A 96 6.95 -3.54 -8.20
CA ILE A 96 7.76 -3.31 -9.40
C ILE A 96 8.80 -2.24 -9.09
N ASN A 97 10.06 -2.53 -9.37
CA ASN A 97 11.14 -1.55 -9.27
C ASN A 97 11.18 -0.70 -10.55
N MET A 98 10.91 0.60 -10.44
CA MET A 98 10.93 1.56 -11.55
C MET A 98 12.23 1.55 -12.37
N PHE A 99 13.35 1.15 -11.77
CA PHE A 99 14.65 1.03 -12.46
C PHE A 99 15.23 -0.38 -12.39
N GLY A 100 14.40 -1.38 -12.10
CA GLY A 100 14.83 -2.77 -12.04
C GLY A 100 14.98 -3.40 -13.41
N ASP A 101 15.68 -4.53 -13.42
CA ASP A 101 15.94 -5.35 -14.61
C ASP A 101 15.31 -6.75 -14.49
N VAL A 102 14.42 -6.97 -13.51
CA VAL A 102 13.64 -8.22 -13.42
C VAL A 102 12.62 -8.24 -14.56
N GLU A 103 12.41 -9.39 -15.18
CA GLU A 103 11.42 -9.53 -16.24
C GLU A 103 9.99 -9.45 -15.67
N VAL A 104 9.10 -8.81 -16.42
CA VAL A 104 7.67 -8.70 -16.16
C VAL A 104 6.93 -9.10 -17.43
N THR A 105 5.98 -10.03 -17.33
CA THR A 105 5.07 -10.35 -18.44
C THR A 105 3.75 -9.63 -18.24
N ASP A 106 3.43 -8.70 -19.15
CA ASP A 106 2.20 -7.91 -19.11
C ASP A 106 0.97 -8.75 -19.51
N PHE A 107 -0.23 -8.21 -19.27
CA PHE A 107 -1.50 -8.82 -19.68
C PHE A 107 -1.64 -9.00 -21.19
N ASP A 108 -0.94 -8.21 -22.00
CA ASP A 108 -0.91 -8.37 -23.46
C ASP A 108 0.11 -9.43 -23.94
N GLY A 109 0.82 -10.07 -23.00
CA GLY A 109 1.76 -11.15 -23.25
C GLY A 109 3.17 -10.70 -23.61
N GLU A 110 3.45 -9.39 -23.64
CA GLU A 110 4.80 -8.89 -23.84
C GLU A 110 5.61 -8.99 -22.54
N THR A 111 6.83 -9.53 -22.63
CA THR A 111 7.78 -9.59 -21.52
C THR A 111 8.85 -8.51 -21.70
N LEU A 112 9.04 -7.68 -20.67
CA LEU A 112 10.05 -6.61 -20.63
C LEU A 112 10.67 -6.54 -19.23
N PRO A 113 11.91 -6.02 -19.10
CA PRO A 113 12.46 -5.68 -17.79
C PRO A 113 11.63 -4.58 -17.13
N GLU A 114 11.53 -4.58 -15.80
CA GLU A 114 10.68 -3.66 -15.02
C GLU A 114 10.80 -2.19 -15.47
N LYS A 115 12.03 -1.69 -15.70
CA LYS A 115 12.27 -0.32 -16.15
C LYS A 115 11.62 0.03 -17.49
N ASP A 116 11.57 -0.92 -18.43
CA ASP A 116 10.99 -0.72 -19.76
C ASP A 116 9.47 -0.95 -19.69
N MET A 117 9.02 -1.87 -18.83
CA MET A 117 7.60 -2.08 -18.52
C MET A 117 6.94 -0.85 -17.89
N VAL A 118 7.62 -0.20 -16.94
CA VAL A 118 7.17 1.05 -16.31
C VAL A 118 7.07 2.19 -17.33
N GLN A 119 7.98 2.25 -18.30
CA GLN A 119 7.88 3.18 -19.43
C GLN A 119 6.68 2.88 -20.33
N LYS A 120 6.46 1.61 -20.68
CA LYS A 120 5.29 1.16 -21.46
C LYS A 120 3.99 1.57 -20.77
N TRP A 121 3.90 1.39 -19.45
CA TRP A 121 2.73 1.81 -18.68
C TRP A 121 2.59 3.32 -18.48
N GLY A 122 3.60 4.11 -18.86
CA GLY A 122 3.59 5.56 -18.73
C GLY A 122 3.64 6.03 -17.28
N VAL A 123 4.20 5.24 -16.37
CA VAL A 123 4.32 5.58 -14.95
C VAL A 123 5.53 6.51 -14.76
N LEU A 124 5.27 7.73 -14.26
CA LEU A 124 6.29 8.79 -14.15
C LEU A 124 6.74 9.09 -12.72
N PHE A 125 5.97 8.66 -11.72
CA PHE A 125 6.20 8.99 -10.31
C PHE A 125 6.09 7.75 -9.43
N THR A 126 6.68 7.81 -8.24
CA THR A 126 6.61 6.74 -7.24
C THR A 126 6.21 7.29 -5.86
N PRO A 127 5.45 6.54 -5.06
CA PRO A 127 4.84 5.27 -5.43
C PRO A 127 3.71 5.49 -6.45
N THR A 128 3.44 4.51 -7.32
CA THR A 128 2.24 4.48 -8.16
C THR A 128 1.58 3.13 -8.02
N ASN A 129 0.29 3.12 -7.65
CA ASN A 129 -0.50 1.89 -7.55
C ASN A 129 -1.45 1.80 -8.75
N LEU A 130 -1.37 0.69 -9.49
CA LEU A 130 -2.35 0.32 -10.52
C LEU A 130 -3.26 -0.75 -9.90
N TYR A 131 -4.56 -0.48 -9.87
CA TYR A 131 -5.58 -1.40 -9.39
C TYR A 131 -6.27 -2.07 -10.57
N PHE A 132 -6.43 -3.39 -10.52
CA PHE A 132 -6.96 -4.17 -11.65
C PHE A 132 -8.35 -4.73 -11.36
N PRO A 133 -9.21 -4.89 -12.40
CA PRO A 133 -10.44 -5.65 -12.31
C PRO A 133 -10.14 -7.15 -12.14
N GLU A 134 -11.14 -7.93 -11.74
CA GLU A 134 -11.03 -9.40 -11.63
C GLU A 134 -10.80 -10.06 -13.00
N GLU A 135 -11.25 -9.42 -14.09
CA GLU A 135 -11.11 -9.91 -15.46
C GLU A 135 -10.46 -8.84 -16.34
N VAL A 136 -9.39 -9.24 -17.05
CA VAL A 136 -8.71 -8.39 -18.03
C VAL A 136 -8.85 -9.07 -19.40
N PRO A 137 -9.37 -8.40 -20.45
CA PRO A 137 -9.45 -8.98 -21.79
C PRO A 137 -8.05 -9.31 -22.36
N GLU A 138 -7.96 -10.30 -23.25
CA GLU A 138 -6.71 -10.63 -23.94
C GLU A 138 -6.18 -9.45 -24.77
N GLY A 139 -4.86 -9.31 -24.85
CA GLY A 139 -4.20 -8.28 -25.66
C GLY A 139 -4.30 -6.85 -25.12
N VAL A 140 -4.82 -6.66 -23.91
CA VAL A 140 -4.89 -5.36 -23.23
C VAL A 140 -3.67 -5.21 -22.31
N SER A 141 -2.94 -4.10 -22.42
CA SER A 141 -1.82 -3.79 -21.52
C SER A 141 -2.30 -3.45 -20.11
N ALA A 142 -1.47 -3.61 -19.08
CA ALA A 142 -1.84 -3.26 -17.72
C ALA A 142 -2.27 -1.80 -17.56
N LYS A 143 -1.65 -0.87 -18.31
CA LYS A 143 -2.03 0.54 -18.29
C LYS A 143 -3.48 0.77 -18.70
N ASP A 144 -3.92 0.05 -19.73
CA ASP A 144 -5.28 0.20 -20.27
C ASP A 144 -6.29 -0.67 -19.50
N ALA A 145 -5.83 -1.73 -18.85
CA ALA A 145 -6.64 -2.61 -18.02
C ALA A 145 -6.92 -2.06 -16.61
N ALA A 146 -6.04 -1.22 -16.06
CA ALA A 146 -6.17 -0.71 -14.71
C ALA A 146 -7.45 0.14 -14.55
N VAL A 147 -8.27 -0.20 -13.55
CA VAL A 147 -9.50 0.57 -13.21
C VAL A 147 -9.18 1.87 -12.48
N SER A 148 -7.99 1.96 -11.89
CA SER A 148 -7.47 3.16 -11.26
C SER A 148 -5.95 3.12 -11.22
N THR A 149 -5.32 4.23 -11.59
CA THR A 149 -3.87 4.43 -11.47
C THR A 149 -3.64 5.64 -10.58
N VAL A 150 -3.00 5.41 -9.44
CA VAL A 150 -2.89 6.40 -8.37
C VAL A 150 -1.41 6.78 -8.21
N PRO A 151 -0.99 7.90 -8.82
CA PRO A 151 0.38 8.37 -8.69
C PRO A 151 0.55 9.19 -7.40
N GLY A 152 1.56 8.85 -6.62
CA GLY A 152 2.03 9.62 -5.46
C GLY A 152 1.60 9.06 -4.11
N ALA A 153 2.19 9.64 -3.07
CA ALA A 153 1.89 9.29 -1.68
C ALA A 153 0.68 10.08 -1.17
N PHE A 154 -0.39 9.36 -0.86
CA PHE A 154 -1.62 9.91 -0.28
C PHE A 154 -1.74 9.57 1.21
N GLY A 155 -2.43 10.43 1.97
CA GLY A 155 -2.68 10.19 3.39
C GLY A 155 -3.66 9.03 3.64
N LYS A 156 -3.71 8.56 4.89
CA LYS A 156 -4.50 7.39 5.32
C LYS A 156 -5.93 7.34 4.79
N LEU A 157 -6.69 8.45 4.94
CA LEU A 157 -8.08 8.52 4.49
C LEU A 157 -8.23 8.31 2.99
N THR A 158 -7.37 8.93 2.18
CA THR A 158 -7.45 8.81 0.72
C THR A 158 -7.02 7.41 0.27
N THR A 159 -5.97 6.86 0.88
CA THR A 159 -5.50 5.49 0.62
C THR A 159 -6.57 4.46 0.95
N TYR A 160 -7.14 4.51 2.15
CA TYR A 160 -8.23 3.62 2.56
C TYR A 160 -9.46 3.76 1.65
N ASN A 161 -9.90 5.00 1.40
CA ASN A 161 -11.10 5.23 0.59
C ASN A 161 -10.90 4.81 -0.86
N MET A 162 -9.70 4.94 -1.43
CA MET A 162 -9.39 4.44 -2.78
C MET A 162 -9.51 2.92 -2.83
N MET A 163 -8.87 2.22 -1.89
CA MET A 163 -8.94 0.77 -1.83
C MET A 163 -10.38 0.28 -1.63
N GLN A 164 -11.13 0.87 -0.71
CA GLN A 164 -12.55 0.53 -0.51
C GLN A 164 -13.38 0.79 -1.77
N TRP A 165 -13.15 1.92 -2.45
CA TRP A 165 -13.87 2.26 -3.68
C TRP A 165 -13.58 1.27 -4.83
N VAL A 166 -12.35 0.76 -4.92
CA VAL A 166 -11.99 -0.32 -5.86
C VAL A 166 -12.70 -1.62 -5.49
N LEU A 167 -12.73 -1.99 -4.20
CA LEU A 167 -13.42 -3.21 -3.73
C LEU A 167 -14.94 -3.15 -3.95
N ASP A 168 -15.53 -1.97 -3.87
CA ASP A 168 -16.95 -1.74 -4.07
C ASP A 168 -17.33 -1.58 -5.56
N HIS A 169 -16.41 -1.84 -6.50
CA HIS A 169 -16.59 -1.62 -7.93
C HIS A 169 -17.04 -0.19 -8.27
N GLY A 170 -16.57 0.79 -7.48
CA GLY A 170 -17.00 2.18 -7.62
C GLY A 170 -16.66 2.80 -8.98
N TYR A 171 -15.68 2.24 -9.70
CA TYR A 171 -15.30 2.61 -11.06
C TYR A 171 -16.36 2.24 -12.11
N ASP A 172 -17.29 1.34 -11.81
CA ASP A 172 -18.42 1.01 -12.69
C ASP A 172 -19.62 1.95 -12.49
N GLY A 173 -19.59 2.79 -11.45
CA GLY A 173 -20.67 3.70 -11.10
C GLY A 173 -20.52 5.13 -11.64
N ASP A 174 -21.59 5.92 -11.49
CA ASP A 174 -21.61 7.33 -11.91
C ASP A 174 -20.92 8.28 -10.91
N GLU A 175 -20.68 7.85 -9.67
CA GLU A 175 -20.04 8.69 -8.63
C GLU A 175 -18.51 8.68 -8.81
N PRO A 176 -17.87 9.80 -9.20
CA PRO A 176 -16.42 9.86 -9.30
C PRO A 176 -15.78 9.73 -7.91
N PHE A 177 -14.59 9.13 -7.86
CA PHE A 177 -13.85 8.89 -6.62
C PHE A 177 -13.76 10.12 -5.70
N GLN A 178 -13.57 11.32 -6.24
CA GLN A 178 -13.44 12.54 -5.43
C GLN A 178 -14.72 12.85 -4.63
N LYS A 179 -15.90 12.61 -5.21
CA LYS A 179 -17.19 12.78 -4.50
C LYS A 179 -17.37 11.68 -3.45
N TYR A 180 -17.08 10.43 -3.82
CA TYR A 180 -17.07 9.30 -2.91
C TYR A 180 -16.17 9.59 -1.69
N HIS A 181 -14.93 9.98 -1.94
CA HIS A 181 -13.92 10.27 -0.91
C HIS A 181 -14.39 11.39 0.03
N ALA A 182 -14.88 12.50 -0.51
CA ALA A 182 -15.38 13.62 0.31
C ALA A 182 -16.53 13.19 1.23
N ARG A 183 -17.46 12.38 0.71
CA ARG A 183 -18.57 11.81 1.49
C ARG A 183 -18.07 10.86 2.59
N GLN A 184 -17.14 9.97 2.27
CA GLN A 184 -16.61 9.01 3.24
C GLN A 184 -15.80 9.69 4.37
N VAL A 185 -15.04 10.74 4.06
CA VAL A 185 -14.29 11.49 5.07
C VAL A 185 -15.22 12.06 6.16
N VAL A 186 -16.37 12.62 5.77
CA VAL A 186 -17.38 13.10 6.75
C VAL A 186 -17.88 11.95 7.63
N LEU A 187 -18.25 10.82 7.03
CA LEU A 187 -18.73 9.65 7.77
C LEU A 187 -17.66 9.06 8.71
N GLN A 188 -16.40 9.05 8.29
CA GLN A 188 -15.28 8.53 9.08
C GLN A 188 -14.96 9.43 10.27
N GLN A 189 -15.04 10.75 10.08
CA GLN A 189 -14.89 11.74 11.16
C GLN A 189 -16.01 11.61 12.20
N GLU A 190 -17.26 11.38 11.77
CA GLU A 190 -18.39 11.16 12.67
C GLU A 190 -18.29 9.83 13.45
N ARG A 191 -17.77 8.78 12.81
CA ARG A 191 -17.67 7.43 13.40
C ARG A 191 -16.40 7.20 14.22
N GLY A 192 -15.39 8.07 14.09
CA GLY A 192 -14.08 7.94 14.74
C GLY A 192 -13.27 6.71 14.30
N LYS A 193 -13.61 6.08 13.16
CA LYS A 193 -13.02 4.81 12.72
C LYS A 193 -11.58 4.96 12.25
N LEU A 194 -11.24 6.05 11.59
CA LEU A 194 -9.85 6.41 11.34
C LEU A 194 -9.51 7.55 12.31
N LYS A 195 -8.71 7.28 13.35
CA LYS A 195 -8.21 8.34 14.25
C LYS A 195 -7.33 9.29 13.44
N VAL A 196 -7.94 10.35 12.91
CA VAL A 196 -7.28 11.33 12.04
C VAL A 196 -6.41 12.24 12.91
N SER A 197 -5.13 11.91 13.06
CA SER A 197 -4.11 12.95 13.20
C SER A 197 -3.55 13.22 11.80
N ASN A 198 -3.73 14.44 11.31
CA ASN A 198 -2.99 14.96 10.17
C ASN A 198 -1.49 14.94 10.45
#